data_AF-A0A9W6WYV1-F1
#
_entry.id   AF-A0A9W6WYV1-F1
#
_cell.length_a   1.000
_cell.length_b   1.000
_cell.length_c   1.000
_cell.angle_alpha   90.00
_cell.angle_beta   90.00
_cell.angle_gamma   90.00
#
_symmetry.space_group_name_H-M   'P 1'
#
loop_
_entity.id
_entity.type
_entity.pdbx_description
1 polymer ?
#
loop_
_entity_poly.entity_id
_entity_poly.type
_entity_poly.pdbx_seq_one_letter_code
_entity_poly.pdbx_strand_id
1 'polypeptide(L)'
;MNTDILSAAISCNAPVFYASTANNTATNRTYQSWSNTLATPITVDMDINDVSSIFGTVTNHPFRMMTNNSQKLIINSGGNVSIGNSNNTYKLDVAGTSMTDILRTPTS
;
A
#
# COMPACT_ATOMS: atom_id res chain seq x y z
N MET A 1 -14.50 18.76 -27.03
CA MET A 1 -13.68 17.82 -26.24
C MET A 1 -14.58 17.21 -25.20
N ASN A 2 -15.02 15.98 -25.46
CA ASN A 2 -15.98 15.25 -24.66
C ASN A 2 -15.29 14.74 -23.39
N THR A 3 -15.60 15.32 -22.24
CA THR A 3 -15.12 14.85 -20.93
C THR A 3 -15.98 13.69 -20.45
N ASP A 4 -16.00 12.60 -21.22
CA ASP A 4 -16.49 11.31 -20.75
C ASP A 4 -15.44 10.73 -19.79
N ILE A 5 -15.53 11.10 -18.51
CA ILE A 5 -15.38 10.11 -17.45
C ILE A 5 -16.59 10.31 -16.55
N LEU A 6 -17.57 9.43 -16.77
CA LEU A 6 -18.58 9.02 -15.83
C LEU A 6 -17.98 9.02 -14.41
N SER A 7 -18.23 10.07 -13.65
CA SER A 7 -18.11 10.04 -12.19
C SER A 7 -19.26 9.19 -11.62
N ALA A 8 -19.40 7.96 -12.12
CA ALA A 8 -19.96 6.88 -11.34
C ALA A 8 -18.89 6.59 -10.29
N ALA A 9 -18.82 7.47 -9.30
CA ALA A 9 -18.35 7.07 -8.02
C ALA A 9 -19.07 5.74 -7.74
N ILE A 10 -18.30 4.67 -7.55
CA ILE A 10 -18.72 3.69 -6.55
C ILE A 10 -18.54 4.39 -5.18
N SER A 11 -19.16 5.56 -5.01
CA SER A 11 -19.70 5.95 -3.74
C SER A 11 -20.91 5.04 -3.60
N CYS A 12 -20.66 3.77 -3.25
CA CYS A 12 -21.65 3.17 -2.39
C CYS A 12 -21.60 4.10 -1.17
N ASN A 13 -22.61 4.95 -1.04
CA ASN A 13 -22.83 5.70 0.20
C ASN A 13 -23.32 4.69 1.25
N ALA A 14 -22.55 3.63 1.45
CA ALA A 14 -22.63 2.76 2.59
C ALA A 14 -21.86 3.50 3.68
N PRO A 15 -22.43 3.68 4.89
CA PRO A 15 -21.92 4.57 5.93
C PRO A 15 -20.54 4.19 6.51
N VAL A 16 -19.81 3.28 5.88
CA VAL A 16 -18.58 2.65 6.36
C VAL A 16 -17.41 2.72 5.38
N PHE A 17 -17.63 3.05 4.10
CA PHE A 17 -16.58 2.99 3.08
C PHE A 17 -16.81 3.93 1.89
N TYR A 18 -15.75 4.65 1.50
CA TYR A 18 -15.68 5.52 0.32
C TYR A 18 -14.70 4.94 -0.69
N ALA A 19 -15.09 4.86 -1.96
CA ALA A 19 -14.20 4.52 -3.08
C ALA A 19 -14.26 5.60 -4.16
N SER A 20 -13.11 5.99 -4.70
CA SER A 20 -13.02 6.93 -5.82
C SER A 20 -11.99 6.47 -6.85
N THR A 21 -12.34 6.51 -8.13
CA THR A 21 -11.40 6.38 -9.25
C THR A 21 -11.44 7.67 -10.04
N ALA A 22 -10.29 8.29 -10.28
CA ALA A 22 -10.21 9.58 -10.96
C ALA A 22 -8.93 9.71 -11.80
N ASN A 23 -9.06 10.42 -12.92
CA ASN A 23 -7.94 10.97 -13.68
C ASN A 23 -7.94 12.50 -13.46
N ASN A 24 -7.11 12.95 -12.53
CA ASN A 24 -6.99 14.34 -12.14
C ASN A 24 -5.89 15.02 -12.96
N THR A 25 -6.30 15.66 -14.05
CA THR A 25 -5.42 16.40 -14.96
C THR A 25 -4.85 17.69 -14.34
N ALA A 26 -5.42 18.20 -13.24
CA ALA A 26 -4.88 19.37 -12.54
C ALA A 26 -3.66 19.02 -11.68
N THR A 27 -3.53 17.77 -11.26
CA THR A 27 -2.41 17.28 -10.45
C THR A 27 -1.57 16.21 -11.16
N ASN A 28 -1.83 15.96 -12.46
CA ASN A 28 -1.23 14.87 -13.23
C ASN A 28 -1.34 13.48 -12.56
N ARG A 29 -2.41 13.23 -11.79
CA ARG A 29 -2.60 11.99 -11.02
C ARG A 29 -3.74 11.16 -11.58
N THR A 30 -3.50 9.89 -11.89
CA THR A 30 -4.56 8.90 -12.09
C THR A 30 -4.55 7.93 -10.91
N TYR A 31 -5.65 7.81 -10.20
CA TYR A 31 -5.70 7.05 -8.95
C TYR A 31 -7.02 6.31 -8.72
N GLN A 32 -6.91 5.28 -7.87
CA GLN A 32 -8.00 4.63 -7.19
C GLN A 32 -7.74 4.71 -5.68
N SER A 33 -8.71 5.23 -4.93
CA SER A 33 -8.62 5.45 -3.48
C SER A 33 -9.78 4.78 -2.76
N TRP A 34 -9.49 4.26 -1.57
CA TRP A 34 -10.45 3.63 -0.67
C TRP A 34 -10.26 4.12 0.76
N SER A 35 -11.32 4.57 1.42
CA SER A 35 -11.29 5.07 2.80
C SER A 35 -12.45 4.53 3.63
N ASN A 36 -12.26 4.34 4.94
CA ASN A 36 -13.37 4.10 5.87
C ASN A 36 -13.87 5.42 6.52
N THR A 37 -14.98 5.35 7.25
CA THR A 37 -15.64 6.50 7.92
C THR A 37 -15.35 6.58 9.42
N LEU A 38 -14.30 5.89 9.90
CA LEU A 38 -13.96 5.87 11.32
C LEU A 38 -13.43 7.24 11.79
N ALA A 39 -13.39 7.46 13.10
CA ALA A 39 -12.81 8.68 13.69
C ALA A 39 -11.33 8.90 13.31
N THR A 40 -10.61 7.81 13.02
CA THR A 40 -9.27 7.82 12.42
C THR A 40 -9.31 7.06 11.09
N PRO A 41 -9.62 7.74 9.98
CA PRO A 41 -9.76 7.07 8.69
C PRO A 41 -8.47 6.42 8.21
N ILE A 42 -8.60 5.21 7.68
CA ILE A 42 -7.54 4.59 6.88
C ILE A 42 -7.89 4.83 5.43
N THR A 43 -6.99 5.50 4.72
CA THR A 43 -7.10 5.69 3.27
C THR A 43 -5.96 4.95 2.59
N VAL A 44 -6.29 4.17 1.58
CA VAL A 44 -5.31 3.48 0.73
C VAL A 44 -5.46 3.97 -0.70
N ASP A 45 -4.33 4.18 -1.36
CA ASP A 45 -4.28 4.63 -2.76
C ASP A 45 -3.48 3.62 -3.59
N MET A 46 -3.96 3.39 -4.80
CA MET A 46 -3.16 2.96 -5.94
C MET A 46 -3.15 4.14 -6.93
N ASP A 47 -2.00 4.76 -7.15
CA ASP A 47 -1.90 5.90 -8.07
C ASP A 47 -0.63 5.94 -8.90
N ILE A 48 -0.72 6.66 -10.01
CA ILE A 48 0.40 7.01 -10.89
C ILE A 48 0.37 8.51 -11.11
N ASN A 49 1.53 9.13 -11.03
CA ASN A 49 1.76 10.53 -11.37
C ASN A 49 2.96 10.68 -12.32
N ASP A 50 3.38 11.92 -12.59
CA ASP A 50 4.52 12.23 -13.46
C ASP A 50 5.90 11.95 -12.83
N VAL A 51 5.95 11.44 -11.59
CA VAL A 51 7.16 11.06 -10.85
C VAL A 51 7.25 9.54 -10.62
N SER A 52 6.19 8.92 -10.08
CA SER A 52 6.19 7.50 -9.69
C SER A 52 4.78 6.91 -9.64
N SER A 53 4.72 5.57 -9.50
CA SER A 53 3.52 4.87 -9.08
C SER A 53 3.61 4.45 -7.61
N ILE A 54 2.48 4.39 -6.92
CA ILE A 54 2.40 3.93 -5.54
C ILE A 54 1.24 2.94 -5.35
N PHE A 55 1.39 2.11 -4.32
CA PHE A 55 0.32 1.32 -3.72
C PHE A 55 0.56 1.24 -2.22
N GLY A 56 -0.35 1.79 -1.41
CA GLY A 56 -0.14 1.82 0.04
C GLY A 56 -1.19 2.60 0.81
N THR A 57 -0.91 2.82 2.10
CA THR A 57 -1.66 3.74 2.96
C THR A 57 -1.16 5.17 2.78
N VAL A 58 -2.08 6.12 2.62
CA VAL A 58 -1.74 7.56 2.57
C VAL A 58 -1.94 8.26 3.91
N THR A 59 -2.57 7.58 4.87
CA THR A 59 -2.66 8.00 6.27
C THR A 59 -1.61 7.31 7.13
N ASN A 60 -1.42 7.77 8.38
CA ASN A 60 -0.42 7.26 9.34
C ASN A 60 -0.77 5.84 9.87
N HIS A 61 -0.85 4.86 8.97
CA HIS A 61 -1.24 3.47 9.27
C HIS A 61 -0.32 2.49 8.51
N PRO A 62 -0.12 1.27 9.03
CA PRO A 62 0.71 0.27 8.37
C PRO A 62 0.14 -0.21 7.04
N PHE A 63 1.02 -0.43 6.06
CA PHE A 63 0.73 -1.25 4.88
C PHE A 63 1.05 -2.72 5.18
N ARG A 64 0.18 -3.65 4.78
CA ARG A 64 0.30 -5.06 5.16
C ARG A 64 -0.04 -5.99 4.00
N MET A 65 0.75 -7.05 3.86
CA MET A 65 0.45 -8.20 3.00
C MET A 65 0.21 -9.43 3.87
N MET A 66 -0.80 -10.22 3.54
CA MET A 66 -1.23 -11.36 4.36
C MET A 66 -1.57 -12.59 3.52
N THR A 67 -1.34 -13.77 4.09
CA THR A 67 -1.81 -15.05 3.58
C THR A 67 -2.31 -15.89 4.75
N ASN A 68 -3.35 -16.71 4.52
CA ASN A 68 -3.97 -17.53 5.57
C ASN A 68 -4.31 -16.76 6.85
N ASN A 69 -4.98 -15.61 6.70
CA ASN A 69 -5.36 -14.73 7.81
C ASN A 69 -4.20 -14.25 8.71
N SER A 70 -2.95 -14.26 8.20
CA SER A 70 -1.74 -13.90 8.95
C SER A 70 -0.89 -12.93 8.13
N GLN A 71 -0.44 -11.85 8.78
CA GLN A 71 0.43 -10.85 8.17
C GLN A 71 1.81 -11.46 7.89
N LYS A 72 2.28 -11.34 6.65
CA LYS A 72 3.58 -11.86 6.21
C LYS A 72 4.59 -10.77 5.95
N LEU A 73 4.12 -9.59 5.54
CA LEU A 73 4.93 -8.38 5.40
C LEU A 73 4.15 -7.21 5.99
N ILE A 74 4.82 -6.41 6.81
CA ILE A 74 4.29 -5.20 7.42
C ILE A 74 5.29 -4.09 7.14
N ILE A 75 4.83 -2.99 6.56
CA ILE A 75 5.54 -1.70 6.59
C ILE A 75 4.77 -0.84 7.58
N ASN A 76 5.36 -0.57 8.75
CA ASN A 76 4.70 0.28 9.73
C ASN A 76 4.66 1.74 9.25
N SER A 77 3.89 2.57 9.95
CA SER A 77 3.77 3.97 9.56
C SER A 77 5.04 4.81 9.79
N GLY A 78 6.02 4.27 10.53
CA GLY A 78 7.38 4.82 10.66
C GLY A 78 8.37 4.33 9.59
N GLY A 79 7.91 3.54 8.61
CA GLY A 79 8.70 3.01 7.50
C GLY A 79 9.58 1.79 7.82
N ASN A 80 9.44 1.18 9.00
CA ASN A 80 10.14 -0.06 9.32
C ASN A 80 9.41 -1.26 8.69
N VAL A 81 10.17 -2.22 8.17
CA VAL A 81 9.67 -3.41 7.47
C VAL A 81 9.87 -4.66 8.33
N SER A 82 8.78 -5.38 8.60
CA SER A 82 8.81 -6.70 9.24
C SER A 82 8.35 -7.78 8.25
N ILE A 83 9.13 -8.86 8.11
CA ILE A 83 8.81 -10.02 7.27
C ILE A 83 8.76 -11.27 8.15
N GLY A 84 7.62 -11.96 8.15
CA GLY A 84 7.40 -13.16 8.98
C GLY A 84 7.26 -12.89 10.49
N ASN A 85 7.30 -11.63 10.92
CA ASN A 85 7.09 -11.19 12.29
C ASN A 85 6.39 -9.82 12.34
N SER A 86 6.13 -9.31 13.55
CA SER A 86 5.57 -7.97 13.79
C SER A 86 6.50 -7.09 14.64
N ASN A 87 7.78 -7.45 14.70
CA ASN A 87 8.79 -6.73 15.47
C ASN A 87 9.19 -5.49 14.65
N ASN A 88 8.60 -4.37 15.00
CA ASN A 88 8.78 -3.09 14.30
C ASN A 88 9.99 -2.29 14.82
N THR A 89 10.95 -2.95 15.46
CA THR A 89 12.05 -2.32 16.20
C THR A 89 13.18 -1.87 15.29
N TYR A 90 13.50 -2.68 14.28
CA TYR A 90 14.57 -2.41 13.33
C TYR A 90 14.00 -1.91 12.00
N LYS A 91 14.85 -1.26 11.19
CA LYS A 91 14.46 -0.78 9.86
C LYS A 91 13.99 -1.92 8.95
N LEU A 92 14.64 -3.06 9.04
CA LEU A 92 14.25 -4.32 8.40
C LEU A 92 14.44 -5.44 9.43
N ASP A 93 13.38 -6.18 9.73
CA ASP A 93 13.37 -7.35 10.59
C ASP A 93 12.75 -8.54 9.83
N VAL A 94 13.50 -9.62 9.66
CA VAL A 94 13.07 -10.81 8.92
C VAL A 94 13.16 -12.02 9.84
N ALA A 95 12.02 -12.63 10.16
CA ALA A 95 11.97 -13.90 10.86
C ALA A 95 11.97 -15.07 9.88
N GLY A 96 13.02 -15.90 9.95
CA GLY A 96 13.17 -17.11 9.14
C GLY A 96 14.63 -17.39 8.80
N THR A 97 14.85 -18.50 8.10
CA THR A 97 16.18 -18.82 7.56
C THR A 97 16.43 -17.95 6.34
N SER A 98 17.49 -17.13 6.40
CA SER A 98 17.95 -16.41 5.22
C SER A 98 18.59 -17.43 4.26
N MET A 99 18.14 -17.51 3.01
CA MET A 99 18.89 -18.19 1.96
C MET A 99 20.09 -17.32 1.61
N THR A 100 21.11 -17.38 2.44
CA THR A 100 22.39 -16.79 2.13
C THR A 100 23.08 -17.77 1.19
N ASP A 101 22.94 -17.57 -0.12
CA ASP A 101 23.91 -18.12 -1.07
C ASP A 101 25.25 -17.40 -0.79
N ILE A 102 25.93 -17.85 0.27
CA ILE A 102 27.20 -17.28 0.71
C ILE A 102 28.25 -17.80 -0.26
N LEU A 103 28.53 -16.98 -1.27
CA LEU A 103 29.75 -17.00 -2.07
C LEU A 103 30.04 -18.39 -2.69
N ARG A 104 29.52 -18.62 -3.90
CA ARG A 104 30.21 -19.54 -4.82
C ARG A 104 31.58 -18.93 -5.17
N THR A 105 32.60 -19.14 -4.33
CA THR A 105 33.97 -19.09 -4.83
C THR A 105 34.06 -20.18 -5.88
N PRO A 106 34.40 -19.87 -7.14
CA PRO A 106 34.65 -20.90 -8.13
C PRO A 106 35.72 -21.82 -7.56
N THR A 107 35.42 -23.10 -7.37
CA THR A 107 36.48 -24.09 -7.14
C THR A 107 37.28 -24.17 -8.44
N SER A 108 38.60 -24.02 -8.31
CA SER A 108 39.57 -24.00 -9.40
C SER A 108 39.45 -25.18 -10.36
#